data_AF-A0A8J5KDD5-F1
#
_entry.id   AF-A0A8J5KDD5-F1
#
_cell.length_a   1.000
_cell.length_b   1.000
_cell.length_c   1.000
_cell.angle_alpha   90.00
_cell.angle_beta   90.00
_cell.angle_gamma   90.00
#
_symmetry.space_group_name_H-M   'P 1'
#
loop_
_entity.id
_entity.type
_entity.pdbx_description
1 polymer ?
#
loop_
_entity_poly.entity_id
_entity_poly.type
_entity_poly.pdbx_seq_one_letter_code
_entity_poly.pdbx_strand_id
1 'polypeptide(L)'
;EMAPRQDLKQDSHKSKGNQNWLSHTGFLHYPTGRDQLVKTTHGWMNGKRIDDDVGPYWRIHNKLYDMTDFIEKHPGGQDWLLATKGTDITEAFESAHIGTAAENLLHKYYVNDILTPRNSPYTFHENGFYKTFKRKVQPVLKRVGKGPTLYMRFIQDSLALTFVALMIASVITQSYTKIIFAGVMVTNKINDTVLGVS
;
A
#
# COMPACT_ATOMS: atom_id res chain seq x y z
N GLU A 1 -26.37 23.16 32.00
CA GLU A 1 -25.11 23.24 32.76
C GLU A 1 -24.15 22.23 32.15
N MET A 2 -23.25 22.69 31.28
CA MET A 2 -22.31 21.85 30.52
C MET A 2 -20.95 21.88 31.20
N ALA A 3 -20.36 20.70 31.43
CA ALA A 3 -19.04 20.54 32.03
C ALA A 3 -17.94 21.19 31.17
N PRO A 4 -16.84 21.70 31.78
CA PRO A 4 -15.79 22.40 31.05
C PRO A 4 -14.90 21.42 30.27
N ARG A 5 -14.58 21.78 29.01
CA ARG A 5 -13.54 21.13 28.20
C ARG A 5 -12.21 21.25 28.94
N GLN A 6 -11.52 20.12 29.15
CA GLN A 6 -10.13 20.13 29.57
C GLN A 6 -9.24 20.31 28.35
N ASP A 7 -8.61 21.47 28.30
CA ASP A 7 -7.55 21.88 27.40
C ASP A 7 -6.31 21.02 27.64
N LEU A 8 -6.08 20.07 26.73
CA LEU A 8 -4.84 19.31 26.64
C LEU A 8 -3.71 20.29 26.29
N LYS A 9 -2.93 20.67 27.30
CA LYS A 9 -1.67 21.39 27.12
C LYS A 9 -0.74 20.55 26.25
N GLN A 10 -0.49 21.03 25.04
CA GLN A 10 0.51 20.49 24.15
C GLN A 10 1.88 20.93 24.68
N ASP A 11 2.55 20.02 25.38
CA ASP A 11 3.89 20.25 25.91
C ASP A 11 4.88 20.44 24.75
N SER A 12 5.12 21.72 24.44
CA SER A 12 6.12 22.17 23.49
C SER A 12 7.54 21.97 24.05
N HIS A 13 8.03 20.72 24.02
CA HIS A 13 9.46 20.47 24.15
C HIS A 13 10.18 20.93 22.88
N LYS A 14 10.51 22.24 22.83
CA LYS A 14 11.46 22.84 21.89
C LYS A 14 12.84 22.21 22.09
N SER A 15 13.13 21.16 21.34
CA SER A 15 14.51 20.75 21.06
C SER A 15 15.09 21.69 20.00
N LYS A 16 15.69 22.80 20.45
CA LYS A 16 16.63 23.59 19.63
C LYS A 16 17.96 22.85 19.61
N GLY A 17 18.03 21.78 18.83
CA GLY A 17 19.27 21.05 18.51
C GLY A 17 19.54 21.17 17.01
N ASN A 18 20.75 21.55 16.65
CA ASN A 18 21.27 21.70 15.29
C ASN A 18 20.91 20.49 14.40
N GLN A 19 19.97 20.65 13.46
CA GLN A 19 19.33 19.56 12.68
C GLN A 19 20.19 19.05 11.49
N ASN A 20 21.47 19.42 11.42
CA ASN A 20 22.32 19.17 10.26
C ASN A 20 23.29 17.99 10.41
N TRP A 21 22.91 16.93 11.12
CA TRP A 21 23.75 15.72 11.16
C TRP A 21 22.97 14.50 10.67
N LEU A 22 23.15 14.21 9.38
CA LEU A 22 23.04 12.89 8.76
C LEU A 22 21.69 12.17 8.96
N SER A 23 20.78 12.37 8.02
CA SER A 23 19.69 11.41 7.78
C SER A 23 20.28 10.08 7.27
N HIS A 24 20.80 9.24 8.17
CA HIS A 24 21.33 7.90 7.87
C HIS A 24 20.31 6.97 7.21
N THR A 25 19.05 7.37 7.13
CA THR A 25 17.93 6.57 6.61
C THR A 25 17.34 7.13 5.32
N GLY A 26 17.89 8.23 4.76
CA GLY A 26 17.37 8.88 3.55
C GLY A 26 16.00 9.55 3.72
N PHE A 27 15.42 9.57 4.93
CA PHE A 27 14.26 10.39 5.25
C PHE A 27 14.69 11.82 5.60
N LEU A 28 13.87 12.81 5.23
CA LEU A 28 14.15 14.20 5.57
C LEU A 28 13.90 14.49 7.06
N HIS A 29 12.86 13.88 7.63
CA HIS A 29 12.51 13.98 9.04
C HIS A 29 12.24 12.62 9.66
N TYR A 30 12.53 12.50 10.95
CA TYR A 30 12.23 11.30 11.72
C TYR A 30 10.71 11.08 11.79
N PRO A 31 10.18 9.90 11.41
CA PRO A 31 8.74 9.69 11.28
C PRO A 31 7.96 9.88 12.59
N THR A 32 6.84 10.59 12.52
CA THR A 32 5.95 10.81 13.66
C THR A 32 5.36 9.48 14.15
N GLY A 33 5.38 9.27 15.46
CA GLY A 33 4.82 8.07 16.10
C GLY A 33 5.73 6.84 16.06
N ARG A 34 6.97 6.96 15.56
CA ARG A 34 7.92 5.83 15.48
C ARG A 34 8.33 5.26 16.83
N ASP A 35 8.36 6.09 17.87
CA ASP A 35 8.80 5.72 19.21
C ASP A 35 7.66 5.17 20.10
N GLN A 36 6.45 5.02 19.55
CA GLN A 36 5.35 4.40 20.27
C GLN A 36 5.66 2.93 20.60
N LEU A 37 5.34 2.51 21.83
CA LEU A 37 5.57 1.15 22.31
C LEU A 37 4.83 0.10 21.47
N VAL A 38 3.57 0.39 21.13
CA VAL A 38 2.73 -0.48 20.29
C VAL A 38 2.66 0.12 18.89
N LYS A 39 3.16 -0.64 17.90
CA LYS A 39 3.15 -0.24 16.50
C LYS A 39 1.87 -0.76 15.85
N THR A 40 1.00 0.16 15.45
CA THR A 40 -0.23 -0.16 14.72
C THR A 40 -0.19 0.46 13.33
N THR A 41 -0.87 -0.17 12.38
CA THR A 41 -1.03 0.38 11.02
C THR A 41 -1.76 1.72 11.06
N HIS A 42 -2.82 1.84 11.87
CA HIS A 42 -3.55 3.09 12.04
C HIS A 42 -2.66 4.21 12.60
N GLY A 43 -1.86 3.91 13.63
CA GLY A 43 -0.90 4.86 14.19
C GLY A 43 0.13 5.32 13.17
N TRP A 44 0.68 4.39 12.38
CA TRP A 44 1.60 4.72 11.29
C TRP A 44 0.96 5.59 10.21
N MET A 45 -0.25 5.24 9.75
CA MET A 45 -0.98 6.03 8.77
C MET A 45 -1.29 7.43 9.29
N ASN A 46 -1.64 7.57 10.57
CA ASN A 46 -1.89 8.86 11.19
C ASN A 46 -0.61 9.71 11.28
N GLY A 47 0.51 9.11 11.70
CA GLY A 47 1.81 9.77 11.71
C GLY A 47 2.23 10.24 10.32
N LYS A 48 2.03 9.40 9.29
CA LYS A 48 2.31 9.75 7.90
C LYS A 48 1.48 10.93 7.39
N ARG A 49 0.19 11.04 7.75
CA ARG A 49 -0.63 12.21 7.40
C ARG A 49 -0.10 13.51 8.01
N ILE A 50 0.39 13.43 9.25
CA ILE A 50 1.00 14.57 9.94
C ILE A 50 2.33 14.94 9.28
N ASP A 51 3.16 13.95 8.94
CA ASP A 51 4.48 14.17 8.34
C ASP A 51 4.39 14.71 6.90
N ASP A 52 3.45 14.18 6.11
CA ASP A 52 3.28 14.59 4.71
C ASP A 52 2.57 15.94 4.59
N ASP A 53 1.64 16.25 5.52
CA ASP A 53 0.88 17.50 5.63
C ASP A 53 0.27 17.99 4.31
N VAL A 54 -0.49 17.11 3.64
CA VAL A 54 -1.11 17.39 2.33
C VAL A 54 -2.63 17.62 2.42
N GLY A 55 -3.16 17.79 3.64
CA GLY A 55 -4.57 18.01 3.88
C GLY A 55 -5.47 16.84 3.45
N PRO A 56 -6.64 17.09 2.81
CA PRO A 56 -7.54 16.02 2.37
C PRO A 56 -7.13 15.40 1.02
N TYR A 57 -6.01 15.83 0.43
CA TYR A 57 -5.60 15.45 -0.92
C TYR A 57 -4.63 14.27 -0.92
N TRP A 58 -4.33 13.76 -2.11
CA TRP A 58 -3.24 12.82 -2.32
C TRP A 58 -2.09 13.53 -3.02
N ARG A 59 -0.88 13.29 -2.54
CA ARG A 59 0.33 13.80 -3.18
C ARG A 59 0.95 12.74 -4.07
N ILE A 60 1.26 13.10 -5.30
CA ILE A 60 2.06 12.31 -6.24
C ILE A 60 3.12 13.24 -6.81
N HIS A 61 4.40 12.92 -6.55
CA HIS A 61 5.55 13.78 -6.77
C HIS A 61 5.38 15.13 -6.06
N ASN A 62 5.41 16.24 -6.81
CA ASN A 62 5.26 17.60 -6.28
C ASN A 62 3.89 18.20 -6.64
N LYS A 63 2.87 17.34 -6.76
CA LYS A 63 1.51 17.74 -7.16
C LYS A 63 0.47 17.13 -6.23
N LEU A 64 -0.58 17.90 -5.95
CA LEU A 64 -1.74 17.49 -5.19
C LEU A 64 -2.91 17.17 -6.10
N TYR A 65 -3.64 16.12 -5.75
CA TYR A 65 -4.79 15.64 -6.49
C TYR A 65 -5.97 15.40 -5.56
N ASP A 66 -7.17 15.79 -6.00
CA ASP A 66 -8.42 15.40 -5.35
C ASP A 66 -9.08 14.27 -6.14
N MET A 67 -8.86 13.04 -5.68
CA MET A 67 -9.42 11.85 -6.30
C MET A 67 -10.73 11.39 -5.65
N THR A 68 -11.40 12.23 -4.86
CA THR A 68 -12.62 11.84 -4.12
C THR A 68 -13.69 11.24 -5.04
N ASP A 69 -13.95 11.84 -6.20
CA ASP A 69 -14.94 11.36 -7.19
C ASP A 69 -14.47 10.15 -8.02
N PHE A 70 -13.21 9.75 -7.85
CA PHE A 70 -12.59 8.63 -8.55
C PHE A 70 -12.52 7.37 -7.70
N ILE A 71 -12.69 7.47 -6.37
CA ILE A 71 -12.49 6.37 -5.42
C ILE A 71 -13.23 5.09 -5.85
N GLU A 72 -14.54 5.20 -6.10
CA GLU A 72 -15.39 4.06 -6.48
C GLU A 72 -15.10 3.52 -7.90
N LYS A 73 -14.46 4.34 -8.73
CA LYS A 73 -14.12 4.01 -10.14
C LYS A 73 -12.70 3.47 -10.28
N HIS A 74 -11.93 3.44 -9.19
CA HIS A 74 -10.54 3.01 -9.25
C HIS A 74 -10.44 1.51 -9.57
N PRO A 75 -9.82 1.12 -10.71
CA PRO A 75 -9.75 -0.29 -11.13
C PRO A 75 -8.98 -1.19 -10.14
N GLY A 76 -8.10 -0.60 -9.32
CA GLY A 76 -7.37 -1.31 -8.26
C GLY A 76 -8.14 -1.43 -6.94
N GLY A 77 -9.41 -1.00 -6.89
CA GLY A 77 -10.25 -1.01 -5.69
C GLY A 77 -10.16 0.26 -4.86
N GLN A 78 -11.25 0.60 -4.16
CA GLN A 78 -11.39 1.84 -3.39
C GLN A 78 -10.50 1.90 -2.13
N ASP A 79 -10.19 0.76 -1.53
CA ASP A 79 -9.60 0.66 -0.20
C ASP A 79 -8.25 1.39 -0.11
N TRP A 80 -7.44 1.29 -1.17
CA TRP A 80 -6.13 1.95 -1.21
C TRP A 80 -6.25 3.47 -1.20
N LEU A 81 -7.19 4.05 -1.95
CA LEU A 81 -7.38 5.49 -1.98
C LEU A 81 -7.98 5.99 -0.66
N LEU A 82 -8.95 5.27 -0.09
CA LEU A 82 -9.53 5.59 1.22
C LEU A 82 -8.49 5.55 2.33
N ALA A 83 -7.68 4.50 2.40
CA ALA A 83 -6.66 4.34 3.43
C ALA A 83 -5.59 5.43 3.34
N THR A 84 -5.17 5.81 2.14
CA THR A 84 -4.05 6.73 1.89
C THR A 84 -4.44 8.19 1.74
N LYS A 85 -5.73 8.53 1.91
CA LYS A 85 -6.19 9.92 1.86
C LYS A 85 -5.41 10.79 2.84
N GLY A 86 -4.92 11.92 2.37
CA GLY A 86 -4.09 12.85 3.14
C GLY A 86 -2.62 12.46 3.27
N THR A 87 -2.10 11.62 2.35
CA THR A 87 -0.68 11.22 2.36
C THR A 87 -0.02 11.37 0.98
N ASP A 88 1.31 11.36 0.98
CA ASP A 88 2.13 11.15 -0.21
C ASP A 88 2.15 9.68 -0.60
N ILE A 89 1.60 9.40 -1.78
CA ILE A 89 1.43 8.07 -2.37
C ILE A 89 2.30 7.85 -3.61
N THR A 90 3.33 8.66 -3.83
CA THR A 90 4.15 8.62 -5.05
C THR A 90 4.74 7.23 -5.31
N GLU A 91 5.29 6.58 -4.29
CA GLU A 91 5.89 5.24 -4.41
C GLU A 91 4.85 4.19 -4.77
N ALA A 92 3.69 4.23 -4.11
CA ALA A 92 2.58 3.34 -4.40
C ALA A 92 2.05 3.56 -5.83
N PHE A 93 1.95 4.83 -6.25
CA PHE A 93 1.51 5.19 -7.59
C PHE A 93 2.50 4.69 -8.65
N GLU A 94 3.79 4.99 -8.53
CA GLU A 94 4.82 4.62 -9.51
C GLU A 94 4.97 3.10 -9.65
N SER A 95 4.92 2.37 -8.54
CA SER A 95 5.02 0.90 -8.52
C SER A 95 3.79 0.19 -9.08
N ALA A 96 2.58 0.69 -8.82
CA ALA A 96 1.36 0.10 -9.34
C ALA A 96 1.11 0.44 -10.83
N HIS A 97 1.54 1.63 -11.27
CA HIS A 97 1.20 2.16 -12.59
C HIS A 97 2.43 2.26 -13.51
N ILE A 98 2.77 1.14 -14.15
CA ILE A 98 3.89 1.04 -15.09
C ILE A 98 3.62 1.78 -16.43
N GLY A 99 2.35 1.95 -16.80
CA GLY A 99 1.95 2.64 -18.04
C GLY A 99 1.58 4.12 -17.84
N THR A 100 1.40 4.84 -18.95
CA THR A 100 1.07 6.29 -18.97
C THR A 100 -0.42 6.59 -18.78
N ALA A 101 -1.30 5.58 -18.84
CA ALA A 101 -2.75 5.78 -18.76
C ALA A 101 -3.18 6.43 -17.43
N ALA A 102 -2.57 6.01 -16.32
CA ALA A 102 -2.86 6.59 -15.01
C ALA A 102 -2.34 8.03 -14.88
N GLU A 103 -1.13 8.29 -15.39
CA GLU A 103 -0.54 9.64 -15.42
C GLU A 103 -1.43 10.61 -16.22
N ASN A 104 -1.94 10.19 -17.38
CA ASN A 104 -2.88 11.00 -18.18
C ASN A 104 -4.21 11.25 -17.47
N LEU A 105 -4.73 10.27 -16.73
CA LEU A 105 -5.99 10.39 -15.99
C LEU A 105 -5.87 11.37 -14.82
N LEU A 106 -4.71 11.41 -14.15
CA LEU A 106 -4.46 12.29 -13.00
C LEU A 106 -4.67 13.76 -13.32
N HIS A 107 -4.46 14.19 -14.57
CA HIS A 107 -4.65 15.59 -14.97
C HIS A 107 -6.05 16.12 -14.67
N LYS A 108 -7.09 15.26 -14.70
CA LYS A 108 -8.47 15.63 -14.39
C LYS A 108 -8.68 15.99 -12.92
N TYR A 109 -7.86 15.44 -12.04
CA TYR A 109 -7.99 15.54 -10.57
C TYR A 109 -6.95 16.48 -9.96
N TYR A 110 -6.16 17.17 -10.79
CA TYR A 110 -5.12 18.07 -10.34
C TYR A 110 -5.71 19.26 -9.57
N VAL A 111 -5.12 19.56 -8.42
CA VAL A 111 -5.50 20.69 -7.57
C VAL A 111 -4.46 21.79 -7.69
N ASN A 112 -3.24 21.54 -7.22
CA ASN A 112 -2.14 22.52 -7.17
C ASN A 112 -0.78 21.82 -7.08
N ASP A 113 0.29 22.56 -7.37
CA ASP A 113 1.66 22.14 -7.08
C ASP A 113 1.99 22.36 -5.59
N ILE A 114 2.88 21.52 -5.05
CA ILE A 114 3.34 21.61 -3.67
C ILE A 114 4.88 21.69 -3.64
N LEU A 115 5.39 22.69 -2.91
CA LEU A 115 6.83 22.97 -2.83
C LEU A 115 7.51 22.33 -1.62
N THR A 116 6.74 21.81 -0.66
CA THR A 116 7.31 21.15 0.51
C THR A 116 8.09 19.92 0.05
N PRO A 117 9.32 19.70 0.52
CA PRO A 117 10.10 18.54 0.12
C PRO A 117 9.43 17.25 0.59
N ARG A 118 9.56 16.17 -0.20
CA ARG A 118 9.01 14.86 0.13
C ARG A 118 9.80 14.24 1.27
N ASN A 119 9.12 13.61 2.23
CA ASN A 119 9.77 12.79 3.26
C ASN A 119 9.97 11.35 2.77
N SER A 120 10.73 11.17 1.69
CA SER A 120 11.01 9.87 1.10
C SER A 120 12.46 9.79 0.58
N PRO A 121 13.16 8.67 0.81
CA PRO A 121 14.49 8.43 0.25
C PRO A 121 14.46 8.17 -1.26
N TYR A 122 13.29 7.86 -1.82
CA TYR A 122 13.16 7.43 -3.21
C TYR A 122 13.00 8.61 -4.16
N THR A 123 13.83 8.63 -5.20
CA THR A 123 13.75 9.60 -6.27
C THR A 123 13.30 8.94 -7.58
N PHE A 124 12.41 9.63 -8.30
CA PHE A 124 11.83 9.17 -9.55
C PHE A 124 12.30 10.03 -10.73
N HIS A 125 13.60 10.32 -10.79
CA HIS A 125 14.19 11.09 -11.88
C HIS A 125 13.98 10.38 -13.23
N GLU A 126 13.67 11.14 -14.28
CA GLU A 126 13.42 10.59 -15.62
C GLU A 126 14.61 9.80 -16.19
N ASN A 127 15.84 10.18 -15.84
CA ASN A 127 17.06 9.48 -16.21
C ASN A 127 17.62 8.58 -15.09
N GLY A 128 16.86 8.43 -13.99
CA GLY A 128 17.24 7.60 -12.86
C GLY A 128 17.03 6.10 -13.12
N PHE A 129 17.49 5.28 -12.17
CA PHE A 129 17.38 3.83 -12.23
C PHE A 129 15.92 3.37 -12.39
N TYR A 130 15.03 3.84 -11.52
CA TYR A 130 13.64 3.36 -11.49
C TYR A 130 12.88 3.67 -12.78
N LYS A 131 12.89 4.93 -13.25
CA LYS A 131 12.18 5.30 -14.50
C LYS A 131 12.79 4.61 -15.72
N THR A 132 14.11 4.39 -15.73
CA THR A 132 14.78 3.59 -16.77
C THR A 132 14.34 2.13 -16.75
N PHE A 133 14.30 1.52 -15.57
CA PHE A 133 13.80 0.16 -15.38
C PHE A 133 12.33 0.05 -15.81
N LYS A 134 11.47 0.98 -15.38
CA LYS A 134 10.05 1.08 -15.77
C LYS A 134 9.88 1.08 -17.29
N ARG A 135 10.63 1.92 -18.02
CA ARG A 135 10.63 1.96 -19.49
C ARG A 135 11.04 0.65 -20.14
N LYS A 136 12.08 -0.01 -19.61
CA LYS A 136 12.58 -1.29 -20.16
C LYS A 136 11.62 -2.46 -19.91
N VAL A 137 10.94 -2.49 -18.76
CA VAL A 137 10.02 -3.56 -18.37
C VAL A 137 8.65 -3.42 -19.02
N GLN A 138 8.17 -2.19 -19.25
CA GLN A 138 6.85 -1.93 -19.84
C GLN A 138 6.54 -2.77 -21.12
N PRO A 139 7.41 -2.86 -22.15
CA PRO A 139 7.13 -3.69 -23.32
C PRO A 139 7.13 -5.19 -23.01
N VAL A 140 7.98 -5.64 -22.09
CA VAL A 140 8.03 -7.05 -21.65
C VAL A 140 6.72 -7.44 -20.97
N LEU A 141 6.22 -6.58 -20.07
CA LEU A 141 4.97 -6.82 -19.36
C LEU A 141 3.75 -6.86 -20.30
N LYS A 142 3.76 -6.04 -21.37
CA LYS A 142 2.73 -6.10 -22.42
C LYS A 142 2.74 -7.42 -23.19
N ARG A 143 3.92 -8.02 -23.39
CA ARG A 143 4.08 -9.30 -24.09
C ARG A 143 3.68 -10.49 -23.23
N VAL A 144 4.10 -10.51 -21.96
CA VAL A 144 3.85 -11.63 -21.04
C VAL A 144 2.41 -11.63 -20.52
N GLY A 145 1.78 -10.46 -20.43
CA GLY A 145 0.45 -10.30 -19.83
C GLY A 145 0.52 -10.20 -18.31
N LYS A 146 -0.61 -9.85 -17.68
CA LYS A 146 -0.73 -9.61 -16.23
C LYS A 146 -1.61 -10.64 -15.50
N GLY A 147 -2.05 -11.68 -16.21
CA GLY A 147 -3.04 -12.64 -15.70
C GLY A 147 -2.40 -13.93 -15.19
N PRO A 148 -3.07 -14.65 -14.27
CA PRO A 148 -2.66 -16.00 -13.91
C PRO A 148 -2.74 -16.90 -15.14
N THR A 149 -1.80 -17.83 -15.26
CA THR A 149 -1.84 -18.84 -16.32
C THR A 149 -3.07 -19.75 -16.14
N LEU A 150 -3.53 -20.39 -17.22
CA LEU A 150 -4.65 -21.35 -17.11
C LEU A 150 -4.33 -22.45 -16.08
N TYR A 151 -3.09 -22.93 -16.07
CA TYR A 151 -2.61 -23.90 -15.10
C TYR A 151 -2.76 -23.41 -13.65
N MET A 152 -2.42 -22.14 -13.37
CA MET A 152 -2.60 -21.54 -12.05
C MET A 152 -4.07 -21.49 -11.62
N ARG A 153 -4.98 -21.16 -12.55
CA ARG A 153 -6.43 -21.19 -12.27
C ARG A 153 -6.91 -22.61 -11.97
N PHE A 154 -6.50 -23.60 -12.76
CA PHE A 154 -6.83 -24.99 -12.50
C PHE A 154 -6.37 -25.47 -11.12
N ILE A 155 -5.13 -25.11 -10.71
CA ILE A 155 -4.65 -25.42 -9.36
C ILE A 155 -5.54 -24.78 -8.30
N GLN A 156 -5.83 -23.48 -8.44
CA GLN A 156 -6.65 -22.75 -7.48
C GLN A 156 -8.07 -23.32 -7.38
N ASP A 157 -8.72 -23.59 -8.51
CA ASP A 157 -10.08 -24.13 -8.58
C ASP A 157 -10.13 -25.56 -8.04
N SER A 158 -9.15 -26.40 -8.38
CA SER A 158 -9.06 -27.77 -7.86
C SER A 158 -8.83 -27.81 -6.35
N LEU A 159 -8.03 -26.89 -5.81
CA LEU A 159 -7.78 -26.78 -4.38
C LEU A 159 -9.05 -26.33 -3.64
N ALA A 160 -9.74 -25.30 -4.16
CA ALA A 160 -10.99 -24.83 -3.60
C ALA A 160 -12.07 -25.93 -3.61
N LEU A 161 -12.21 -26.63 -4.73
CA LEU A 161 -13.18 -27.73 -4.86
C LEU A 161 -12.86 -28.87 -3.91
N THR A 162 -11.60 -29.28 -3.82
CA THR A 162 -11.16 -30.36 -2.92
C THR A 162 -11.39 -29.99 -1.47
N PHE A 163 -11.10 -28.74 -1.08
CA PHE A 163 -11.37 -28.25 0.27
C PHE A 163 -12.85 -28.33 0.63
N VAL A 164 -13.73 -27.85 -0.25
CA VAL A 164 -15.19 -27.93 -0.06
C VAL A 164 -15.66 -29.39 0.02
N ALA A 165 -15.16 -30.27 -0.85
CA ALA A 165 -15.51 -31.69 -0.83
C ALA A 165 -15.11 -32.38 0.48
N LEU A 166 -13.89 -32.10 1.00
CA LEU A 166 -13.43 -32.64 2.28
C LEU A 166 -14.25 -32.12 3.47
N MET A 167 -14.67 -30.85 3.42
CA MET A 167 -15.55 -30.26 4.43
C MET A 167 -16.92 -30.97 4.45
N ILE A 168 -17.54 -31.18 3.29
CA ILE A 168 -18.81 -31.90 3.17
C ILE A 168 -18.66 -33.35 3.66
N ALA A 169 -17.60 -34.04 3.23
CA ALA A 169 -17.34 -35.42 3.63
C ALA A 169 -17.09 -35.54 5.16
N SER A 170 -16.44 -34.55 5.78
CA SER A 170 -16.27 -34.52 7.23
C SER A 170 -17.60 -34.40 7.96
N VAL A 171 -18.50 -33.52 7.52
CA VAL A 171 -19.83 -33.35 8.13
C VAL A 171 -20.63 -34.65 8.05
N ILE A 172 -20.65 -35.30 6.89
CA ILE A 172 -21.37 -36.58 6.69
C ILE A 172 -20.80 -37.69 7.59
N THR A 173 -19.47 -37.75 7.72
CA THR A 173 -18.79 -38.82 8.46
C THR A 173 -18.49 -38.49 9.93
N GLN A 174 -18.92 -37.31 10.41
CA GLN A 174 -18.64 -36.77 11.74
C GLN A 174 -17.18 -36.92 12.19
N SER A 175 -16.24 -36.75 11.26
CA SER A 175 -14.83 -37.05 11.49
C SER A 175 -13.98 -35.79 11.44
N TYR A 176 -13.50 -35.37 12.61
CA TYR A 176 -12.67 -34.16 12.78
C TYR A 176 -11.25 -34.32 12.19
N THR A 177 -10.75 -35.54 12.02
CA THR A 177 -9.41 -35.78 11.43
C THR A 177 -9.35 -35.32 9.98
N LYS A 178 -10.46 -35.42 9.23
CA LYS A 178 -10.56 -34.95 7.84
C LYS A 178 -10.53 -33.42 7.73
N ILE A 179 -11.05 -32.70 8.74
CA ILE A 179 -10.98 -31.22 8.81
C ILE A 179 -9.54 -30.79 9.00
N ILE A 180 -8.82 -31.42 9.92
CA ILE A 180 -7.40 -31.12 10.19
C ILE A 180 -6.57 -31.38 8.93
N PHE A 181 -6.79 -32.50 8.25
CA PHE A 181 -6.07 -32.83 7.01
C PHE A 181 -6.37 -31.86 5.86
N ALA A 182 -7.64 -31.45 5.69
CA ALA A 182 -8.03 -30.45 4.70
C ALA A 182 -7.35 -29.10 4.96
N GLY A 183 -7.25 -28.67 6.22
CA GLY A 183 -6.55 -27.44 6.61
C GLY A 183 -5.06 -27.49 6.30
N VAL A 184 -4.38 -28.60 6.63
CA VAL A 184 -2.94 -28.76 6.37
C VAL A 184 -2.63 -28.77 4.86
N MET A 185 -3.45 -29.44 4.04
CA MET A 185 -3.27 -29.50 2.59
C MET A 185 -3.37 -28.12 1.91
N VAL A 186 -4.33 -27.30 2.33
CA VAL A 186 -4.46 -25.91 1.84
C VAL A 186 -3.24 -25.09 2.24
N THR A 187 -2.76 -25.24 3.47
CA THR A 187 -1.67 -24.42 4.02
C THR A 187 -0.31 -24.73 3.37
N ASN A 188 0.01 -26.01 3.14
CA ASN A 188 1.30 -26.41 2.56
C ASN A 188 1.43 -25.96 1.09
N LYS A 189 0.36 -26.04 0.30
CA LYS A 189 0.40 -25.70 -1.13
C LYS A 189 0.33 -24.18 -1.39
N ILE A 190 -0.27 -23.42 -0.47
CA ILE A 190 -0.20 -21.94 -0.49
C ILE A 190 1.24 -21.48 -0.26
N ASN A 191 1.99 -22.09 0.67
CA ASN A 191 3.40 -21.74 0.88
C ASN A 191 4.26 -21.98 -0.36
N ASP A 192 4.07 -23.10 -1.06
CA ASP A 192 4.81 -23.39 -2.30
C ASP A 192 4.47 -22.40 -3.44
N THR A 193 3.21 -21.93 -3.48
CA THR A 193 2.75 -20.97 -4.50
C THR A 193 3.20 -19.53 -4.19
N VAL A 194 3.33 -19.17 -2.91
CA VAL A 194 3.74 -17.83 -2.46
C VAL A 194 5.27 -17.64 -2.47
N LEU A 195 6.04 -18.70 -2.25
CA LEU A 195 7.51 -18.63 -2.20
C LEU A 195 8.21 -18.80 -3.55
N GLY A 196 7.47 -19.00 -4.64
CA GLY A 196 8.02 -18.99 -5.99
C GLY A 196 9.17 -19.98 -6.21
N VAL A 197 9.18 -21.10 -5.48
CA VAL A 197 10.17 -22.16 -5.69
C VAL A 197 9.65 -23.10 -6.76
N SER A 198 10.01 -22.79 -8.01
CA SER A 198 10.21 -23.78 -9.07
C SER A 198 11.40 -23.35 -9.91
#